data_AF-A0A2D6CU16-F1
#
_entry.id   AF-A0A2D6CU16-F1
#
_cell.length_a   1.000
_cell.length_b   1.000
_cell.length_c   1.000
_cell.angle_alpha   90.00
_cell.angle_beta   90.00
_cell.angle_gamma   90.00
#
_symmetry.space_group_name_H-M   'P 1'
#
loop_
_entity.id
_entity.type
_entity.pdbx_description
1 polymer ?
#
loop_
_entity_poly.entity_id
_entity_poly.type
_entity_poly.pdbx_seq_one_letter_code
_entity_poly.pdbx_strand_id
1 'polypeptide(L)'
;MRAIFQWRSARELITIVENSCRRIGHRRRTRVAGIEFFGLVLLAAAVSFFAAGIWAIPAAQRFAAMCVVMGLVTLVVLVVAALVWWRPAHALAQRVEDLAADNAAVKELAAWTRAEIDELHEFIAALSDELTTQDGIRDLASDSLRENDDGGMTPLDRITRVFDGDTVHWRTLGGVARDAQLDHHTVANTISAHPETFVQSRMKLFGSELVTSVHHIPDHTGVYLVRGREGAVRYVGRSANLRRRLHQRLREGKVVGQETIQTVVTEDELQARALERELIERYAPRRNRIEALVAHMSTPHRPIDTPDSDL
;
A
#
# COMPACT_ATOMS: atom_id res chain seq x y z
N MET A 1 -26.02 34.79 26.46
CA MET A 1 -25.10 35.34 25.43
C MET A 1 -24.24 34.30 24.68
N ARG A 2 -24.05 33.06 25.16
CA ARG A 2 -23.24 32.04 24.43
C ARG A 2 -23.93 31.34 23.25
N ALA A 3 -25.27 31.32 23.19
CA ALA A 3 -26.02 30.68 22.10
C ALA A 3 -25.95 31.45 20.76
N ILE A 4 -25.72 32.78 20.80
CA ILE A 4 -25.64 33.63 19.60
C ILE A 4 -24.29 33.43 18.87
N PHE A 5 -23.25 32.95 19.57
CA PHE A 5 -21.93 32.73 18.98
C PHE A 5 -21.86 31.43 18.16
N GLN A 6 -22.58 30.38 18.56
CA GLN A 6 -22.62 29.10 17.82
C GLN A 6 -23.41 29.17 16.51
N TRP A 7 -24.43 30.03 16.43
CA TRP A 7 -25.24 30.18 15.22
C TRP A 7 -24.49 30.90 14.08
N ARG A 8 -23.51 31.74 14.41
CA ARG A 8 -22.68 32.46 13.42
C ARG A 8 -21.73 31.52 12.68
N SER A 9 -21.17 30.52 13.37
CA SER A 9 -20.25 29.51 12.81
C SER A 9 -20.94 28.53 11.85
N ALA A 10 -22.18 28.14 12.13
CA ALA A 10 -22.95 27.27 11.23
C ALA A 10 -23.27 27.96 9.89
N ARG A 11 -23.58 29.26 9.94
CA ARG A 11 -23.87 30.07 8.74
C ARG A 11 -22.64 30.30 7.88
N GLU A 12 -21.47 30.48 8.51
CA GLU A 12 -20.19 30.57 7.79
C GLU A 12 -19.80 29.25 7.12
N LEU A 13 -20.01 28.11 7.78
CA LEU A 13 -19.80 26.78 7.18
C LEU A 13 -20.71 26.52 5.98
N ILE A 14 -22.00 26.90 6.08
CA ILE A 14 -22.95 26.78 4.96
C ILE A 14 -22.51 27.67 3.77
N THR A 15 -22.02 28.89 4.05
CA THR A 15 -21.55 29.82 3.02
C THR A 15 -20.26 29.36 2.34
N ILE A 16 -19.32 28.76 3.10
CA ILE A 16 -18.08 28.17 2.57
C ILE A 16 -18.40 26.97 1.67
N VAL A 17 -19.41 26.18 2.03
CA VAL A 17 -19.87 25.02 1.25
C VAL A 17 -20.60 25.48 -0.02
N GLU A 18 -21.49 26.48 0.05
CA GLU A 18 -22.16 27.05 -1.14
C GLU A 18 -21.16 27.67 -2.14
N ASN A 19 -20.13 28.37 -1.64
CA ASN A 19 -19.09 28.96 -2.48
C ASN A 19 -18.18 27.91 -3.12
N SER A 20 -17.97 26.77 -2.44
CA SER A 20 -17.23 25.62 -3.00
C SER A 20 -18.05 24.92 -4.09
N CYS A 21 -19.37 24.83 -3.93
CA CYS A 21 -20.29 24.30 -4.94
C CYS A 21 -20.37 25.16 -6.21
N ARG A 22 -20.29 26.50 -6.11
CA ARG A 22 -20.21 27.37 -7.29
C ARG A 22 -18.90 27.24 -8.06
N ARG A 23 -17.83 26.83 -7.39
CA ARG A 23 -16.48 26.73 -7.97
C ARG A 23 -16.24 25.41 -8.71
N ILE A 24 -17.02 24.37 -8.40
CA ILE A 24 -16.97 23.07 -9.06
C ILE A 24 -18.01 23.05 -10.18
N GLY A 25 -17.54 23.34 -11.40
CA GLY A 25 -18.35 23.61 -12.58
C GLY A 25 -19.34 22.50 -12.98
N HIS A 26 -20.46 22.97 -13.50
CA HIS A 26 -21.58 22.22 -14.07
C HIS A 26 -21.14 21.39 -15.30
N ARG A 27 -21.11 20.05 -15.19
CA ARG A 27 -21.61 19.09 -16.22
C ARG A 27 -21.36 17.63 -15.81
N ARG A 28 -22.48 16.90 -15.63
CA ARG A 28 -22.66 15.43 -15.62
C ARG A 28 -21.98 14.61 -14.49
N ARG A 29 -22.69 14.49 -13.36
CA ARG A 29 -22.87 13.26 -12.53
C ARG A 29 -23.69 13.62 -11.27
N THR A 30 -25.02 13.55 -11.34
CA THR A 30 -25.91 14.10 -10.30
C THR A 30 -26.72 13.06 -9.51
N ARG A 31 -26.30 11.79 -9.44
CA ARG A 31 -26.94 10.82 -8.52
C ARG A 31 -26.01 10.18 -7.49
N VAL A 32 -24.76 9.88 -7.85
CA VAL A 32 -23.81 9.25 -6.91
C VAL A 32 -23.27 10.27 -5.89
N ALA A 33 -22.94 11.49 -6.34
CA ALA A 33 -22.48 12.56 -5.47
C ALA A 33 -23.53 12.99 -4.42
N GLY A 34 -24.83 12.83 -4.71
CA GLY A 34 -25.90 13.17 -3.77
C GLY A 34 -26.00 12.22 -2.58
N ILE A 35 -25.76 10.92 -2.80
CA ILE A 35 -25.83 9.89 -1.75
C ILE A 35 -24.59 9.98 -0.83
N GLU A 36 -23.41 10.16 -1.42
CA GLU A 36 -22.16 10.35 -0.66
C GLU A 36 -22.21 11.64 0.18
N PHE A 37 -22.76 12.72 -0.39
CA PHE A 37 -22.93 13.99 0.33
C PHE A 37 -23.96 13.90 1.45
N PHE A 38 -25.10 13.25 1.22
CA PHE A 38 -26.14 13.07 2.23
C PHE A 38 -25.65 12.20 3.40
N GLY A 39 -24.85 11.16 3.11
CA GLY A 39 -24.21 10.32 4.13
C GLY A 39 -23.23 11.10 5.01
N LEU A 40 -22.39 11.95 4.41
CA LEU A 40 -21.46 12.81 5.16
C LEU A 40 -22.17 13.85 6.02
N VAL A 41 -23.26 14.45 5.54
CA VAL A 41 -24.06 15.42 6.28
C VAL A 41 -24.77 14.76 7.48
N LEU A 42 -25.35 13.56 7.29
CA LEU A 42 -25.96 12.80 8.39
C LEU A 42 -24.92 12.36 9.43
N LEU A 43 -23.74 11.91 8.99
CA LEU A 43 -22.64 11.55 9.89
C LEU A 43 -22.20 12.76 10.73
N ALA A 44 -22.00 13.92 10.10
CA ALA A 44 -21.63 15.14 10.79
C ALA A 44 -22.71 15.61 11.78
N ALA A 45 -23.98 15.49 11.42
CA ALA A 45 -25.11 15.82 12.31
C ALA A 45 -25.19 14.85 13.51
N ALA A 46 -24.99 13.55 13.29
CA ALA A 46 -24.97 12.55 14.35
C ALA A 46 -23.81 12.80 15.32
N VAL A 47 -22.59 13.00 14.81
CA VAL A 47 -21.41 13.31 15.64
C VAL A 47 -21.63 14.59 16.46
N SER A 48 -22.24 15.62 15.87
CA SER A 48 -22.53 16.88 16.56
C SER A 48 -23.58 16.72 17.66
N PHE A 49 -24.63 15.92 17.42
CA PHE A 49 -25.68 15.64 18.39
C PHE A 49 -25.13 14.83 19.58
N PHE A 50 -24.29 13.82 19.32
CA PHE A 50 -23.65 13.02 20.36
C PHE A 50 -22.63 13.82 21.16
N ALA A 51 -21.83 14.67 20.51
CA ALA A 51 -20.88 15.54 21.19
C ALA A 51 -21.58 16.49 22.19
N ALA A 52 -22.79 16.98 21.87
CA ALA A 52 -23.56 17.81 22.78
C ALA A 52 -24.14 17.02 23.97
N GLY A 53 -24.58 15.77 23.76
CA GLY A 53 -25.16 14.92 24.81
C GLY A 53 -24.13 14.38 25.82
N ILE A 54 -22.90 14.11 25.38
CA ILE A 54 -21.84 13.52 26.23
C ILE A 54 -21.48 14.42 27.42
N TRP A 55 -21.60 15.74 27.28
CA TRP A 55 -21.30 16.69 28.37
C TRP A 55 -22.35 16.67 29.49
N ALA A 56 -23.57 16.19 29.23
CA ALA A 56 -24.61 16.03 30.22
C ALA A 56 -24.45 14.75 31.09
N ILE A 57 -23.56 13.84 30.69
CA ILE A 57 -23.30 12.59 31.41
C ILE A 57 -22.30 12.83 32.56
N PRO A 58 -22.50 12.24 33.76
CA PRO A 58 -21.53 12.29 34.85
C PRO A 58 -20.15 11.77 34.44
N ALA A 59 -19.08 12.39 34.94
CA ALA A 59 -17.71 12.13 34.49
C ALA A 59 -17.30 10.64 34.54
N ALA A 60 -17.76 9.90 35.54
CA ALA A 60 -17.48 8.48 35.72
C ALA A 60 -18.02 7.58 34.59
N GLN A 61 -19.04 8.02 33.85
CA GLN A 61 -19.68 7.24 32.78
C GLN A 61 -19.30 7.72 31.37
N ARG A 62 -18.58 8.84 31.25
CA ARG A 62 -18.22 9.43 29.95
C ARG A 62 -17.34 8.52 29.11
N PHE A 63 -16.41 7.80 29.73
CA PHE A 63 -15.49 6.91 29.01
C PHE A 63 -16.23 5.74 28.36
N ALA A 64 -17.07 5.04 29.13
CA ALA A 64 -17.88 3.93 28.61
C ALA A 64 -18.85 4.41 27.51
N ALA A 65 -19.52 5.55 27.71
CA ALA A 65 -20.38 6.14 26.69
C ALA A 65 -19.61 6.52 25.41
N MET A 66 -18.39 7.04 25.55
CA MET A 66 -17.53 7.39 24.41
C MET A 66 -17.09 6.15 23.61
N CYS A 67 -16.74 5.05 24.28
CA CYS A 67 -16.40 3.79 23.62
C CYS A 67 -17.58 3.22 22.81
N VAL A 68 -18.79 3.24 23.38
CA VAL A 68 -20.01 2.77 22.69
C VAL A 68 -20.33 3.64 21.48
N VAL A 69 -20.23 4.96 21.61
CA VAL A 69 -20.48 5.89 20.50
C VAL A 69 -19.44 5.71 19.39
N MET A 70 -18.15 5.57 19.74
CA MET A 70 -17.10 5.31 18.75
C MET A 70 -17.31 3.96 18.04
N GLY A 71 -17.72 2.92 18.75
CA GLY A 71 -18.06 1.62 18.15
C GLY A 71 -19.22 1.73 17.16
N LEU A 72 -20.30 2.43 17.53
CA LEU A 72 -21.44 2.69 16.65
C LEU A 72 -21.06 3.51 15.40
N VAL A 73 -20.24 4.55 15.57
CA VAL A 73 -19.76 5.35 14.44
C VAL A 73 -18.92 4.51 13.48
N THR A 74 -18.00 3.71 14.00
CA THR A 74 -17.19 2.78 13.18
C THR A 74 -18.07 1.79 12.44
N LEU A 75 -19.06 1.19 13.10
CA LEU A 75 -20.00 0.26 12.48
C LEU A 75 -20.80 0.92 11.35
N VAL A 76 -21.31 2.13 11.56
CA VAL A 76 -22.05 2.89 10.53
C VAL A 76 -21.14 3.20 9.34
N VAL A 77 -19.89 3.61 9.57
CA VAL A 77 -18.92 3.85 8.50
C VAL A 77 -18.63 2.57 7.70
N LEU A 78 -18.46 1.44 8.38
CA LEU A 78 -18.24 0.14 7.73
C LEU A 78 -19.47 -0.30 6.91
N VAL A 79 -20.68 -0.14 7.43
CA VAL A 79 -21.93 -0.46 6.70
C VAL A 79 -22.10 0.45 5.48
N VAL A 80 -21.81 1.75 5.61
CA VAL A 80 -21.87 2.69 4.47
C VAL A 80 -20.80 2.35 3.44
N ALA A 81 -19.56 2.06 3.86
CA ALA A 81 -18.49 1.64 2.97
C ALA A 81 -18.86 0.35 2.23
N ALA A 82 -19.39 -0.64 2.95
CA ALA A 82 -19.91 -1.88 2.38
C ALA A 82 -21.02 -1.58 1.36
N LEU A 83 -22.03 -0.78 1.68
CA LEU A 83 -23.12 -0.43 0.75
C LEU A 83 -22.64 0.35 -0.49
N VAL A 84 -21.69 1.26 -0.31
CA VAL A 84 -21.09 2.05 -1.40
C VAL A 84 -20.26 1.18 -2.32
N TRP A 85 -19.56 0.18 -1.79
CA TRP A 85 -18.72 -0.75 -2.55
C TRP A 85 -19.51 -1.94 -3.12
N TRP A 86 -20.59 -2.36 -2.46
CA TRP A 86 -21.46 -3.46 -2.85
C TRP A 86 -22.21 -3.18 -4.15
N ARG A 87 -22.71 -1.95 -4.34
CA ARG A 87 -23.45 -1.57 -5.55
C ARG A 87 -22.63 -1.64 -6.85
N PRO A 88 -21.40 -1.08 -6.91
CA PRO A 88 -20.55 -1.24 -8.09
C PRO A 88 -20.08 -2.69 -8.27
N ALA A 89 -19.85 -3.45 -7.19
CA ALA A 89 -19.50 -4.87 -7.29
C ALA A 89 -20.64 -5.70 -7.91
N HIS A 90 -21.89 -5.48 -7.49
CA HIS A 90 -23.05 -6.18 -8.05
C HIS A 90 -23.34 -5.78 -9.50
N ALA A 91 -23.16 -4.49 -9.84
CA ALA A 91 -23.30 -4.01 -11.21
C ALA A 91 -22.18 -4.52 -12.13
N LEU A 92 -20.97 -4.72 -11.60
CA LEU A 92 -19.87 -5.36 -12.31
C LEU A 92 -20.14 -6.86 -12.51
N ALA A 93 -20.63 -7.55 -11.47
CA ALA A 93 -20.99 -8.96 -11.54
C ALA A 93 -22.09 -9.23 -12.59
N GLN A 94 -23.16 -8.41 -12.63
CA GLN A 94 -24.19 -8.51 -13.66
C GLN A 94 -23.65 -8.25 -15.07
N ARG A 95 -22.76 -7.26 -15.24
CA ARG A 95 -22.12 -7.03 -16.55
C ARG A 95 -21.21 -8.17 -16.98
N VAL A 96 -20.51 -8.80 -16.04
CA VAL A 96 -19.71 -9.99 -16.29
C VAL A 96 -20.61 -11.17 -16.65
N GLU A 97 -21.78 -11.34 -16.01
CA GLU A 97 -22.77 -12.36 -16.37
C GLU A 97 -23.39 -12.13 -17.77
N ASP A 98 -23.73 -10.89 -18.10
CA ASP A 98 -24.22 -10.51 -19.44
C ASP A 98 -23.16 -10.79 -20.52
N LEU A 99 -21.88 -10.54 -20.21
CA LEU A 99 -20.73 -10.88 -21.08
C LEU A 99 -20.41 -12.39 -21.10
N ALA A 100 -20.79 -13.13 -20.04
CA ALA A 100 -20.56 -14.57 -19.93
C ALA A 100 -21.55 -15.40 -20.75
N ALA A 101 -22.72 -14.87 -21.07
CA ALA A 101 -23.75 -15.59 -21.82
C ALA A 101 -23.22 -16.14 -23.17
N ASP A 102 -22.31 -15.41 -23.82
CA ASP A 102 -21.81 -15.67 -25.17
C ASP A 102 -20.40 -16.29 -25.24
N ASN A 103 -19.71 -16.52 -24.10
CA ASN A 103 -18.33 -17.00 -24.11
C ASN A 103 -18.02 -18.02 -23.00
N ALA A 104 -17.65 -19.25 -23.38
CA ALA A 104 -17.35 -20.35 -22.46
C ALA A 104 -16.21 -20.04 -21.47
N ALA A 105 -15.18 -19.30 -21.88
CA ALA A 105 -14.08 -18.90 -20.99
C ALA A 105 -14.53 -17.89 -19.92
N VAL A 106 -15.52 -17.06 -20.25
CA VAL A 106 -16.09 -16.09 -19.31
C VAL A 106 -17.05 -16.79 -18.34
N LYS A 107 -17.69 -17.91 -18.73
CA LYS A 107 -18.48 -18.75 -17.81
C LYS A 107 -17.62 -19.41 -16.75
N GLU A 108 -16.44 -19.93 -17.11
CA GLU A 108 -15.49 -20.47 -16.13
C GLU A 108 -14.99 -19.37 -15.16
N LEU A 109 -14.65 -18.19 -15.68
CA LEU A 109 -14.21 -17.07 -14.85
C LEU A 109 -15.32 -16.59 -13.90
N ALA A 110 -16.57 -16.55 -14.36
CA ALA A 110 -17.73 -16.17 -13.55
C ALA A 110 -18.03 -17.21 -12.47
N ALA A 111 -17.91 -18.51 -12.78
CA ALA A 111 -18.07 -19.58 -11.80
C ALA A 111 -16.99 -19.53 -10.72
N TRP A 112 -15.73 -19.33 -11.11
CA TRP A 112 -14.62 -19.15 -10.17
C TRP A 112 -14.82 -17.92 -9.28
N THR A 113 -15.20 -16.78 -9.86
CA THR A 113 -15.45 -15.53 -9.12
C THR A 113 -16.59 -15.70 -8.11
N ARG A 114 -17.63 -16.46 -8.45
CA ARG A 114 -18.76 -16.74 -7.54
C ARG A 114 -18.32 -17.61 -6.37
N ALA A 115 -17.54 -18.66 -6.61
CA ALA A 115 -16.98 -19.51 -5.56
C ALA A 115 -16.13 -18.70 -4.56
N GLU A 116 -15.27 -17.80 -5.06
CA GLU A 116 -14.43 -16.94 -4.22
C GLU A 116 -15.27 -15.96 -3.37
N ILE A 117 -16.37 -15.43 -3.92
CA ILE A 117 -17.30 -14.56 -3.18
C ILE A 117 -18.04 -15.34 -2.08
N ASP A 118 -18.43 -16.59 -2.35
CA ASP A 118 -19.10 -17.44 -1.36
C ASP A 118 -18.16 -17.84 -0.22
N GLU A 119 -16.89 -18.17 -0.51
CA GLU A 119 -15.86 -18.43 0.50
C GLU A 119 -15.60 -17.20 1.37
N LEU A 120 -15.54 -16.00 0.77
CA LEU A 120 -15.44 -14.74 1.52
C LEU A 120 -16.67 -14.49 2.41
N HIS A 121 -17.88 -14.82 1.96
CA HIS A 121 -19.09 -14.70 2.78
C HIS A 121 -19.07 -15.67 3.97
N GLU A 122 -18.65 -16.92 3.76
CA GLU A 122 -18.54 -17.92 4.83
C GLU A 122 -17.48 -17.50 5.86
N PHE A 123 -16.34 -16.98 5.40
CA PHE A 123 -15.29 -16.44 6.27
C PHE A 123 -15.77 -15.22 7.08
N ILE A 124 -16.50 -14.29 6.46
CA ILE A 124 -17.07 -13.12 7.16
C ILE A 124 -18.12 -13.57 8.19
N ALA A 125 -18.95 -14.57 7.86
CA ALA A 125 -19.92 -15.13 8.79
C ALA A 125 -19.22 -15.79 9.99
N ALA A 126 -18.16 -16.56 9.76
CA ALA A 126 -17.35 -17.17 10.81
C ALA A 126 -16.69 -16.12 11.72
N LEU A 127 -16.08 -15.07 11.13
CA LEU A 127 -15.53 -13.95 11.89
C LEU A 127 -16.59 -13.20 12.70
N SER A 128 -17.79 -13.03 12.14
CA SER A 128 -18.89 -12.40 12.85
C SER A 128 -19.31 -13.22 14.07
N ASP A 129 -19.36 -14.55 13.94
CA ASP A 129 -19.76 -15.47 15.01
C ASP A 129 -18.69 -15.52 16.13
N GLU A 130 -17.42 -15.52 15.74
CA GLU A 130 -16.26 -15.46 16.63
C GLU A 130 -16.18 -14.13 17.39
N LEU A 131 -16.48 -13.01 16.72
CA LEU A 131 -16.53 -11.67 17.35
C LEU A 131 -17.74 -11.47 18.27
N THR A 132 -18.84 -12.21 18.06
CA THR A 132 -19.98 -12.22 19.00
C THR A 132 -19.74 -13.07 20.24
N THR A 133 -18.76 -13.96 20.21
CA THR A 133 -18.41 -14.79 21.36
C THR A 133 -17.49 -14.00 22.29
N GLN A 134 -18.05 -13.54 23.41
CA GLN A 134 -17.44 -12.60 24.36
C GLN A 134 -16.09 -13.08 24.98
N ASP A 135 -15.71 -14.34 24.74
CA ASP A 135 -14.49 -14.97 25.26
C ASP A 135 -13.26 -14.76 24.36
N GLY A 136 -13.40 -14.61 23.04
CA GLY A 136 -12.27 -14.50 22.09
C GLY A 136 -11.44 -13.21 22.23
N ILE A 137 -12.07 -12.12 22.68
CA ILE A 137 -11.41 -10.82 22.90
C ILE A 137 -10.56 -10.83 24.19
N ARG A 138 -10.87 -11.72 25.15
CA ARG A 138 -10.20 -11.77 26.45
C ARG A 138 -8.91 -12.59 26.42
N ASP A 139 -8.83 -13.59 25.55
CA ASP A 139 -7.62 -14.41 25.38
C ASP A 139 -6.54 -13.72 24.55
N LEU A 140 -6.91 -12.97 23.50
CA LEU A 140 -5.94 -12.21 22.67
C LEU A 140 -5.23 -11.07 23.43
N ALA A 141 -5.90 -10.48 24.43
CA ALA A 141 -5.33 -9.41 25.26
C ALA A 141 -4.47 -9.94 26.43
N SER A 142 -4.58 -11.23 26.78
CA SER A 142 -3.81 -11.83 27.87
C SER A 142 -2.55 -12.55 27.38
N ASP A 143 -2.54 -13.06 26.14
CA ASP A 143 -1.34 -13.63 25.52
C ASP A 143 -0.29 -12.57 25.10
N SER A 144 -0.74 -11.34 24.82
CA SER A 144 0.16 -10.21 24.46
C SER A 144 0.91 -9.61 25.66
N LEU A 145 0.63 -10.06 26.89
CA LEU A 145 1.31 -9.64 28.11
C LEU A 145 2.14 -10.75 28.77
N ARG A 146 2.27 -11.93 28.13
CA ARG A 146 3.37 -12.85 28.48
C ARG A 146 4.64 -12.30 27.83
N GLU A 147 5.30 -11.43 28.58
CA GLU A 147 6.66 -10.97 28.39
C GLU A 147 7.55 -12.21 28.18
N ASN A 148 7.75 -12.59 26.92
CA ASN A 148 8.66 -13.66 26.56
C ASN A 148 10.06 -13.21 26.99
N ASP A 149 10.63 -13.97 27.91
CA ASP A 149 12.02 -13.96 28.34
C ASP A 149 12.92 -14.39 27.15
N ASP A 150 12.91 -13.58 26.09
CA ASP A 150 13.68 -13.77 24.85
C ASP A 150 15.16 -13.42 25.09
N GLY A 151 15.76 -13.94 26.16
CA GLY A 151 17.21 -14.04 26.35
C GLY A 151 18.05 -12.78 26.10
N GLY A 152 17.49 -11.58 26.27
CA GLY A 152 18.19 -10.31 26.00
C GLY A 152 18.35 -9.94 24.52
N MET A 153 17.58 -10.53 23.59
CA MET A 153 17.61 -10.11 22.18
C MET A 153 17.08 -8.69 21.99
N THR A 154 17.80 -7.88 21.22
CA THR A 154 17.35 -6.53 20.87
C THR A 154 16.24 -6.58 19.82
N PRO A 155 15.42 -5.52 19.67
CA PRO A 155 14.47 -5.42 18.56
C PRO A 155 15.12 -5.60 17.17
N LEU A 156 16.38 -5.15 17.01
CA LEU A 156 17.13 -5.35 15.77
C LEU A 156 17.42 -6.82 15.50
N ASP A 157 17.81 -7.59 16.51
CA ASP A 157 18.11 -9.03 16.37
C ASP A 157 16.85 -9.81 15.97
N ARG A 158 15.72 -9.48 16.59
CA ARG A 158 14.42 -10.10 16.31
C ARG A 158 13.97 -9.82 14.88
N ILE A 159 14.09 -8.58 14.42
CA ILE A 159 13.75 -8.20 13.03
C ILE A 159 14.71 -8.87 12.05
N THR A 160 16.01 -8.84 12.29
CA THR A 160 17.02 -9.44 11.39
C THR A 160 16.74 -10.93 11.17
N ARG A 161 16.35 -11.67 12.22
CA ARG A 161 15.99 -13.08 12.14
C ARG A 161 14.77 -13.36 11.24
N VAL A 162 13.86 -12.41 11.06
CA VAL A 162 12.72 -12.57 10.12
C VAL A 162 13.18 -12.58 8.65
N PHE A 163 14.32 -11.96 8.38
CA PHE A 163 14.91 -11.84 7.04
C PHE A 163 16.04 -12.84 6.77
N ASP A 164 16.23 -13.83 7.64
CA ASP A 164 17.37 -14.76 7.58
C ASP A 164 17.43 -15.51 6.22
N GLY A 165 18.62 -15.55 5.62
CA GLY A 165 18.90 -16.14 4.31
C GLY A 165 19.68 -15.24 3.33
N ASP A 166 20.26 -15.84 2.29
CA ASP A 166 21.13 -15.16 1.31
C ASP A 166 20.39 -14.27 0.30
N THR A 167 19.05 -14.21 0.37
CA THR A 167 18.21 -13.52 -0.61
C THR A 167 17.57 -12.26 -0.05
N VAL A 168 17.48 -11.23 -0.89
CA VAL A 168 16.73 -10.01 -0.60
C VAL A 168 15.23 -10.34 -0.60
N HIS A 169 14.67 -10.58 0.59
CA HIS A 169 13.24 -10.81 0.78
C HIS A 169 12.50 -9.51 1.08
N TRP A 170 11.30 -9.38 0.55
CA TRP A 170 10.40 -8.28 0.84
C TRP A 170 9.32 -8.75 1.79
N ARG A 171 9.02 -7.95 2.82
CA ARG A 171 7.89 -8.18 3.71
C ARG A 171 7.12 -6.90 3.97
N THR A 172 5.85 -7.03 4.29
CA THR A 172 5.06 -5.91 4.82
C THR A 172 5.53 -5.60 6.24
N LEU A 173 5.48 -4.32 6.65
CA LEU A 173 5.79 -3.96 8.03
C LEU A 173 4.95 -4.77 9.04
N GLY A 174 3.68 -5.00 8.74
CA GLY A 174 2.81 -5.80 9.61
C GLY A 174 3.16 -7.29 9.64
N GLY A 175 3.63 -7.85 8.52
CA GLY A 175 4.18 -9.21 8.51
C GLY A 175 5.43 -9.31 9.40
N VAL A 176 6.36 -8.36 9.26
CA VAL A 176 7.57 -8.31 10.09
C VAL A 176 7.24 -8.15 11.57
N ALA A 177 6.31 -7.27 11.93
CA ALA A 177 5.87 -7.08 13.31
C ALA A 177 5.28 -8.36 13.92
N ARG A 178 4.44 -9.07 13.15
CA ARG A 178 3.88 -10.35 13.58
C ARG A 178 4.98 -11.40 13.79
N ASP A 179 5.88 -11.56 12.82
CA ASP A 179 6.89 -12.61 12.84
C ASP A 179 8.00 -12.33 13.86
N ALA A 180 8.35 -11.06 14.06
CA ALA A 180 9.32 -10.62 15.06
C ALA A 180 8.71 -10.47 16.47
N GLN A 181 7.39 -10.70 16.62
CA GLN A 181 6.64 -10.48 17.86
C GLN A 181 6.90 -9.09 18.47
N LEU A 182 6.83 -8.05 17.62
CA LEU A 182 7.02 -6.64 17.97
C LEU A 182 5.80 -5.83 17.52
N ASP A 183 5.54 -4.69 18.15
CA ASP A 183 4.52 -3.78 17.64
C ASP A 183 5.01 -3.02 16.38
N HIS A 184 4.06 -2.55 15.56
CA HIS A 184 4.36 -1.84 14.31
C HIS A 184 5.28 -0.62 14.51
N HIS A 185 5.13 0.12 15.61
CA HIS A 185 5.88 1.35 15.84
C HIS A 185 7.33 1.04 16.21
N THR A 186 7.57 0.02 17.04
CA THR A 186 8.92 -0.46 17.34
C THR A 186 9.62 -0.95 16.07
N VAL A 187 8.95 -1.76 15.23
CA VAL A 187 9.51 -2.21 13.96
C VAL A 187 9.86 -1.03 13.03
N ALA A 188 8.93 -0.08 12.86
CA ALA A 188 9.16 1.09 12.01
C ALA A 188 10.33 1.94 12.51
N ASN A 189 10.43 2.15 13.82
CA ASN A 189 11.53 2.93 14.43
C ASN A 189 12.87 2.20 14.31
N THR A 190 12.92 0.90 14.58
CA THR A 190 14.15 0.11 14.45
C THR A 190 14.63 0.09 13.00
N ILE A 191 13.74 -0.13 12.03
CA ILE A 191 14.09 -0.07 10.60
C ILE A 191 14.63 1.32 10.22
N SER A 192 13.98 2.38 10.72
CA SER A 192 14.41 3.76 10.45
C SER A 192 15.75 4.10 11.08
N ALA A 193 16.05 3.52 12.25
CA ALA A 193 17.32 3.68 12.96
C ALA A 193 18.48 2.89 12.33
N HIS A 194 18.18 1.86 11.54
CA HIS A 194 19.18 0.98 10.90
C HIS A 194 19.07 0.93 9.37
N PRO A 195 19.23 2.07 8.66
CA PRO A 195 19.14 2.15 7.19
C PRO A 195 20.24 1.38 6.44
N GLU A 196 21.31 0.99 7.13
CA GLU A 196 22.39 0.11 6.65
C GLU A 196 21.96 -1.36 6.55
N THR A 197 20.93 -1.73 7.32
CA THR A 197 20.42 -3.08 7.52
C THR A 197 19.13 -3.29 6.71
N PHE A 198 18.28 -2.26 6.69
CA PHE A 198 16.97 -2.31 6.05
C PHE A 198 16.73 -1.14 5.11
N VAL A 199 15.95 -1.41 4.06
CA VAL A 199 15.42 -0.36 3.18
C VAL A 199 13.90 -0.44 3.17
N GLN A 200 13.27 0.66 3.59
CA GLN A 200 11.84 0.84 3.46
C GLN A 200 11.51 1.37 2.06
N SER A 201 10.60 0.69 1.37
CA SER A 201 10.06 1.15 0.10
C SER A 201 8.61 1.58 0.26
N ARG A 202 8.34 2.86 -0.06
CA ARG A 202 6.96 3.34 -0.20
C ARG A 202 6.41 2.88 -1.54
N MET A 203 5.88 1.66 -1.59
CA MET A 203 5.08 1.24 -2.72
C MET A 203 3.73 1.97 -2.68
N LYS A 204 3.52 2.91 -3.60
CA LYS A 204 2.27 3.70 -3.70
C LYS A 204 1.04 2.88 -4.11
N LEU A 205 1.24 1.68 -4.68
CA LEU A 205 0.17 0.96 -5.38
C LEU A 205 -0.68 0.04 -4.51
N PHE A 206 -0.26 -0.29 -3.28
CA PHE A 206 -0.98 -1.26 -2.42
C PHE A 206 -1.17 -0.81 -0.97
N GLY A 207 -0.92 0.46 -0.64
CA GLY A 207 -1.18 1.01 0.71
C GLY A 207 -0.34 0.40 1.84
N SER A 208 0.50 -0.60 1.56
CA SER A 208 1.37 -1.27 2.53
C SER A 208 2.81 -0.80 2.40
N GLU A 209 3.42 -0.42 3.52
CA GLU A 209 4.85 -0.16 3.58
C GLU A 209 5.60 -1.50 3.54
N LEU A 210 6.48 -1.63 2.53
CA LEU A 210 7.33 -2.80 2.37
C LEU A 210 8.72 -2.51 2.90
N VAL A 211 9.32 -3.49 3.54
CA VAL A 211 10.70 -3.48 4.01
C VAL A 211 11.46 -4.64 3.38
N THR A 212 12.74 -4.40 3.12
CA THR A 212 13.66 -5.43 2.64
C THR A 212 15.02 -5.34 3.33
N SER A 213 15.67 -6.49 3.51
CA SER A 213 17.03 -6.60 4.04
C SER A 213 18.07 -6.43 2.93
N VAL A 214 19.16 -5.71 3.23
CA VAL A 214 20.22 -5.35 2.26
C VAL A 214 21.61 -5.93 2.59
N HIS A 215 21.73 -6.69 3.68
CA HIS A 215 23.03 -7.09 4.23
C HIS A 215 23.96 -7.85 3.28
N HIS A 216 23.40 -8.55 2.29
CA HIS A 216 24.17 -9.38 1.37
C HIS A 216 24.61 -8.65 0.09
N ILE A 217 24.32 -7.34 -0.04
CA ILE A 217 24.67 -6.61 -1.25
C ILE A 217 26.17 -6.23 -1.23
N PRO A 218 26.98 -6.69 -2.20
CA PRO A 218 28.41 -6.39 -2.25
C PRO A 218 28.68 -4.89 -2.41
N ASP A 219 29.73 -4.40 -1.76
CA ASP A 219 30.23 -3.03 -1.91
C ASP A 219 31.27 -2.91 -3.03
N HIS A 220 31.01 -3.54 -4.16
CA HIS A 220 31.94 -3.64 -5.29
C HIS A 220 31.27 -3.27 -6.61
N THR A 221 32.10 -3.08 -7.63
CA THR A 221 31.67 -2.93 -9.01
C THR A 221 31.01 -4.21 -9.50
N GLY A 222 29.97 -4.10 -10.32
CA GLY A 222 29.34 -5.26 -10.91
C GLY A 222 28.00 -4.97 -11.58
N VAL A 223 27.28 -6.06 -11.83
CA VAL A 223 25.97 -6.07 -12.49
C VAL A 223 24.94 -6.70 -11.55
N TYR A 224 23.72 -6.16 -11.55
CA TYR A 224 22.58 -6.74 -10.85
C TYR A 224 21.45 -7.07 -11.83
N LEU A 225 20.75 -8.17 -11.55
CA LEU A 225 19.57 -8.63 -12.25
C LEU A 225 18.39 -8.56 -11.30
N VAL A 226 17.30 -7.97 -11.78
CA VAL A 226 16.01 -7.98 -11.09
C VAL A 226 15.12 -8.98 -11.81
N ARG A 227 14.71 -10.02 -11.10
CA ARG A 227 13.82 -11.08 -11.58
C ARG A 227 12.44 -10.91 -10.99
N GLY A 228 11.39 -11.14 -11.77
CA GLY A 228 10.02 -11.20 -11.23
C GLY A 228 9.75 -12.52 -10.50
N ARG A 229 8.53 -12.66 -9.96
CA ARG A 229 8.05 -13.89 -9.30
C ARG A 229 8.14 -15.14 -10.18
N GLU A 230 7.98 -14.98 -11.49
CA GLU A 230 8.08 -16.06 -12.49
C GLU A 230 9.54 -16.44 -12.82
N GLY A 231 10.54 -15.82 -12.19
CA GLY A 231 11.97 -16.03 -12.47
C GLY A 231 12.51 -15.29 -13.70
N ALA A 232 11.62 -14.70 -14.52
CA ALA A 232 11.98 -13.91 -15.70
C ALA A 232 12.76 -12.63 -15.33
N VAL A 233 13.85 -12.34 -16.06
CA VAL A 233 14.66 -11.12 -15.88
C VAL A 233 13.87 -9.91 -16.38
N ARG A 234 13.55 -8.99 -15.46
CA ARG A 234 12.80 -7.76 -15.75
C ARG A 234 13.70 -6.56 -15.99
N TYR A 235 14.86 -6.55 -15.34
CA TYR A 235 15.82 -5.47 -15.45
C TYR A 235 17.24 -5.99 -15.23
N VAL A 236 18.18 -5.41 -15.96
CA VAL A 236 19.62 -5.57 -15.74
C VAL A 236 20.20 -4.18 -15.56
N GLY A 237 21.07 -3.98 -14.57
CA GLY A 237 21.78 -2.72 -14.42
C GLY A 237 23.17 -2.92 -13.84
N ARG A 238 24.08 -2.00 -14.13
CA ARG A 238 25.43 -1.99 -13.53
C ARG A 238 25.66 -0.87 -12.52
N SER A 239 26.72 -1.01 -11.74
CA SER A 239 27.27 0.09 -10.93
C SER A 239 28.73 -0.14 -10.56
N ALA A 240 29.48 0.94 -10.33
CA ALA A 240 30.76 0.92 -9.64
C ALA A 240 30.63 0.56 -8.14
N ASN A 241 29.42 0.67 -7.60
CA ASN A 241 29.11 0.30 -6.23
C ASN A 241 27.68 -0.27 -6.17
N LEU A 242 27.60 -1.60 -6.19
CA LEU A 242 26.33 -2.33 -6.22
C LEU A 242 25.43 -1.97 -5.03
N ARG A 243 26.00 -1.94 -3.81
CA ARG A 243 25.29 -1.55 -2.58
C ARG A 243 24.60 -0.20 -2.73
N ARG A 244 25.37 0.85 -2.98
CA ARG A 244 24.85 2.22 -3.12
C ARG A 244 23.77 2.32 -4.19
N ARG A 245 23.98 1.68 -5.35
CA ARG A 245 23.02 1.73 -6.46
C ARG A 245 21.72 0.99 -6.16
N LEU A 246 21.81 -0.21 -5.59
CA LEU A 246 20.64 -1.00 -5.23
C LEU A 246 19.85 -0.33 -4.10
N HIS A 247 20.51 0.20 -3.07
CA HIS A 247 19.86 1.02 -2.04
C HIS A 247 19.04 2.17 -2.64
N GLN A 248 19.62 2.91 -3.59
CA GLN A 248 18.91 3.99 -4.28
C GLN A 248 17.66 3.45 -5.00
N ARG A 249 17.80 2.35 -5.76
CA ARG A 249 16.68 1.77 -6.53
C ARG A 249 15.56 1.22 -5.63
N LEU A 250 15.91 0.62 -4.50
CA LEU A 250 14.97 0.12 -3.49
C LEU A 250 14.18 1.28 -2.85
N ARG A 251 14.87 2.37 -2.46
CA ARG A 251 14.25 3.58 -1.91
C ARG A 251 13.33 4.28 -2.91
N GLU A 252 13.72 4.32 -4.19
CA GLU A 252 12.90 4.90 -5.27
C GLU A 252 11.69 4.04 -5.65
N GLY A 253 11.52 2.84 -5.06
CA GLY A 253 10.46 1.91 -5.43
C GLY A 253 10.59 1.38 -6.85
N LYS A 254 11.81 1.42 -7.41
CA LYS A 254 12.10 0.92 -8.76
C LYS A 254 12.26 -0.59 -8.79
N VAL A 255 12.51 -1.23 -7.65
CA VAL A 255 12.40 -2.69 -7.49
C VAL A 255 11.18 -2.96 -6.63
N VAL A 256 10.35 -3.89 -7.07
CA VAL A 256 9.04 -4.18 -6.47
C VAL A 256 9.14 -5.36 -5.52
N GLY A 257 8.27 -5.38 -4.52
CA GLY A 257 8.16 -6.41 -3.46
C GLY A 257 8.22 -7.89 -3.88
N GLN A 258 7.93 -8.21 -5.13
CA GLN A 258 7.90 -9.60 -5.62
C GLN A 258 9.14 -9.96 -6.44
N GLU A 259 10.15 -9.09 -6.44
CA GLU A 259 11.31 -9.22 -7.30
C GLU A 259 12.53 -9.72 -6.52
N THR A 260 13.24 -10.68 -7.11
CA THR A 260 14.51 -11.21 -6.59
C THR A 260 15.66 -10.45 -7.23
N ILE A 261 16.65 -10.06 -6.42
CA ILE A 261 17.84 -9.38 -6.88
C ILE A 261 19.01 -10.36 -6.85
N GLN A 262 19.67 -10.53 -7.99
CA GLN A 262 20.91 -11.29 -8.12
C GLN A 262 22.04 -10.32 -8.48
N THR A 263 23.20 -10.46 -7.85
CA THR A 263 24.39 -9.63 -8.14
C THR A 263 25.55 -10.47 -8.66
N VAL A 264 26.30 -9.92 -9.61
CA VAL A 264 27.56 -10.48 -10.11
C VAL A 264 28.63 -9.39 -9.94
N VAL A 265 29.63 -9.66 -9.09
CA VAL A 265 30.76 -8.77 -8.88
C VAL A 265 31.73 -8.89 -10.05
N THR A 266 32.30 -7.75 -10.48
CA THR A 266 33.32 -7.68 -11.53
C THR A 266 34.53 -6.93 -11.00
N GLU A 267 35.69 -7.09 -11.66
CA GLU A 267 36.93 -6.44 -11.21
C GLU A 267 36.90 -4.93 -11.44
N ASP A 268 36.33 -4.49 -12.56
CA ASP A 268 36.28 -3.09 -12.96
C ASP A 268 34.96 -2.69 -13.66
N GLU A 269 34.83 -1.40 -13.97
CA GLU A 269 33.66 -0.86 -14.67
C GLU A 269 33.55 -1.32 -16.14
N LEU A 270 34.67 -1.66 -16.78
CA LEU A 270 34.70 -2.08 -18.18
C LEU A 270 34.09 -3.47 -18.31
N GLN A 271 34.48 -4.40 -17.44
CA GLN A 271 33.90 -5.72 -17.29
C GLN A 271 32.41 -5.63 -16.94
N ALA A 272 32.03 -4.76 -15.99
CA ALA A 272 30.62 -4.55 -15.66
C ALA A 272 29.80 -4.05 -16.86
N ARG A 273 30.37 -3.16 -17.69
CA ARG A 273 29.72 -2.68 -18.92
C ARG A 273 29.56 -3.79 -19.95
N ALA A 274 30.61 -4.58 -20.17
CA ALA A 274 30.57 -5.70 -21.10
C ALA A 274 29.53 -6.74 -20.67
N LEU A 275 29.55 -7.12 -19.38
CA LEU A 275 28.60 -8.08 -18.81
C LEU A 275 27.16 -7.56 -18.82
N GLU A 276 26.93 -6.29 -18.49
CA GLU A 276 25.59 -5.68 -18.59
C GLU A 276 25.04 -5.80 -20.01
N ARG A 277 25.86 -5.44 -21.00
CA ARG A 277 25.47 -5.52 -22.41
C ARG A 277 25.14 -6.95 -22.81
N GLU A 278 26.00 -7.91 -22.47
CA GLU A 278 25.77 -9.33 -22.76
C GLU A 278 24.45 -9.83 -22.14
N LEU A 279 24.18 -9.49 -20.88
CA LEU A 279 22.96 -9.92 -20.19
C LEU A 279 21.71 -9.23 -20.75
N ILE A 280 21.79 -7.97 -21.18
CA ILE A 280 20.68 -7.28 -21.85
C ILE A 280 20.40 -7.93 -23.22
N GLU A 281 21.43 -8.24 -23.99
CA GLU A 281 21.30 -8.95 -25.28
C GLU A 281 20.70 -10.34 -25.08
N ARG A 282 21.15 -11.08 -24.05
CA ARG A 282 20.67 -12.43 -23.74
C ARG A 282 19.21 -12.48 -23.27
N TYR A 283 18.82 -11.59 -22.37
CA TYR A 283 17.50 -11.66 -21.71
C TYR A 283 16.46 -10.70 -22.28
N ALA A 284 16.86 -9.72 -23.10
CA ALA A 284 16.00 -8.67 -23.67
C ALA A 284 14.98 -8.05 -22.67
N PRO A 285 15.41 -7.68 -21.44
CA PRO A 285 14.50 -7.26 -20.38
C PRO A 285 13.63 -6.08 -20.80
N ARG A 286 12.32 -6.20 -20.58
CA ARG A 286 11.32 -5.19 -21.01
C ARG A 286 11.66 -3.79 -20.55
N ARG A 287 12.12 -3.63 -19.30
CA ARG A 287 12.39 -2.32 -18.71
C ARG A 287 13.61 -1.63 -19.31
N ASN A 288 14.68 -2.37 -19.60
CA ASN A 288 15.86 -1.80 -20.28
C ASN A 288 15.51 -1.28 -21.67
N ARG A 289 14.65 -1.99 -22.42
CA ARG A 289 14.17 -1.54 -23.73
C ARG A 289 13.41 -0.21 -23.63
N ILE A 290 12.54 -0.08 -22.63
CA ILE A 290 11.81 1.17 -22.39
C ILE A 290 12.77 2.30 -21.99
N GLU A 291 13.71 2.04 -21.07
CA GLU A 291 14.72 3.04 -20.68
C GLU A 291 15.57 3.50 -21.87
N ALA A 292 15.97 2.57 -22.75
CA ALA A 292 16.70 2.90 -23.98
C ALA A 292 15.87 3.75 -24.95
N LEU A 293 14.59 3.42 -25.16
CA LEU A 293 13.68 4.21 -26.00
C LEU A 293 13.51 5.64 -25.45
N VAL A 294 13.26 5.77 -24.16
CA VAL A 294 13.12 7.08 -23.50
C VAL A 294 14.42 7.88 -23.61
N ALA A 295 15.58 7.25 -23.45
CA ALA A 295 16.87 7.90 -23.62
C ALA A 295 17.05 8.46 -25.05
N HIS A 296 16.72 7.68 -26.09
CA HIS A 296 16.78 8.14 -27.48
C HIS A 296 15.84 9.31 -27.74
N MET A 297 14.63 9.29 -27.17
CA MET A 297 13.66 10.39 -27.30
C MET A 297 14.07 11.65 -26.53
N SER A 298 14.91 11.52 -25.51
CA SER A 298 15.34 12.62 -24.64
C SER A 298 16.67 13.25 -25.08
N THR A 299 17.45 12.58 -25.92
CA THR A 299 18.63 13.18 -26.54
C THR A 299 18.19 14.29 -27.49
N PRO A 300 18.57 15.57 -27.24
CA PRO A 300 18.30 16.63 -28.20
C PRO A 300 18.93 16.22 -29.52
N HIS A 301 18.14 16.26 -30.60
CA HIS A 301 18.61 15.96 -31.94
C HIS A 301 19.78 16.91 -32.20
N ARG A 302 21.02 16.37 -32.18
CA ARG A 302 22.18 17.15 -32.59
C ARG A 302 21.86 17.58 -34.01
N PRO A 303 21.80 18.90 -34.31
CA PRO A 303 21.51 19.35 -35.65
C PRO A 303 22.48 18.61 -36.56
N ILE A 304 21.92 17.97 -37.59
CA ILE A 304 22.72 17.32 -38.63
C ILE A 304 23.62 18.43 -39.14
N ASP A 305 24.93 18.29 -38.95
CA ASP A 305 25.90 19.18 -39.56
C ASP A 305 25.63 19.09 -41.06
N THR A 306 24.92 20.08 -41.59
CA THR A 306 24.76 20.25 -43.03
C THR A 306 26.18 20.40 -43.55
N PRO A 307 26.66 19.52 -44.44
CA PRO A 307 28.00 19.65 -44.98
C PRO A 307 28.12 21.05 -45.55
N ASP A 308 29.15 21.79 -45.11
CA ASP A 308 29.47 23.14 -45.57
C ASP A 308 29.29 23.19 -47.09
N SER A 309 28.27 23.92 -47.51
CA SER A 309 28.04 24.27 -48.91
C SER A 309 29.00 25.39 -49.28
N ASP A 310 30.30 25.10 -49.19
CA ASP A 310 31.37 25.92 -49.75
C ASP A 310 31.94 25.16 -50.96
N LEU A 311 31.19 25.23 -52.07
CA LEU A 311 31.67 25.05 -53.45
C LEU A 311 30.94 26.03 -54.36
#